data_AF-A0A662A4D0-F1
#
_entry.id   AF-A0A662A4D0-F1
#
_cell.length_a   1.000
_cell.length_b   1.000
_cell.length_c   1.000
_cell.angle_alpha   90.00
_cell.angle_beta   90.00
_cell.angle_gamma   90.00
#
_symmetry.space_group_name_H-M   'P 1'
#
loop_
_entity.id
_entity.type
_entity.pdbx_description
1 polymer ?
#
loop_
_entity_poly.entity_id
_entity_poly.type
_entity_poly.pdbx_seq_one_letter_code
_entity_poly.pdbx_strand_id
1 'polypeptide(L)'
;MAKTVNGAFTEFNKESVNLDPERTKKAITSRDWLIGQLKSLPDKVDNFPILYEGMSVKFGSFARKTKIRPLDDIDLILTFRAAGSTYLTHTYGQSYSLTVPESATDLRKLCNDDNTLNSIKVVNKVVSSLDQIEHYKSAATHRRQEAATLQLISYEWNFDIVPAFYTDTGYYLIPDGSGGWKATDPRIDQNRVTTINQKHDGKILQLIRTIKYWNNYAQMPTIPSYLLENFVLNYFDSKDKIDDYIDYNIKHFWYHLKTAIYNSVSDPKGFQTDLNYLTYDEKVKISEKAESTYNKACEAYEAELTEKNQEKAINKWRKIFGDNFPEFE
;
A
#
# COMPACT_ATOMS: atom_id res chain seq x y z
N MET A 1 -25.22 13.12 10.48
CA MET A 1 -26.59 12.59 10.28
C MET A 1 -26.95 12.86 8.83
N ALA A 2 -27.63 11.94 8.17
CA ALA A 2 -27.86 11.99 6.73
C ALA A 2 -29.32 11.74 6.33
N LYS A 3 -29.79 12.47 5.31
CA LYS A 3 -31.17 12.33 4.76
C LYS A 3 -31.29 11.30 3.65
N THR A 4 -30.17 10.92 3.03
CA THR A 4 -30.13 9.97 1.91
C THR A 4 -28.95 9.03 2.05
N VAL A 5 -29.04 7.82 1.48
CA VAL A 5 -27.93 6.84 1.43
C VAL A 5 -26.68 7.49 0.80
N ASN A 6 -26.84 8.21 -0.31
CA ASN A 6 -25.73 8.93 -0.95
C ASN A 6 -25.10 10.00 -0.04
N GLY A 7 -25.91 10.75 0.69
CA GLY A 7 -25.43 11.69 1.70
C GLY A 7 -24.66 10.99 2.82
N ALA A 8 -25.16 9.84 3.28
CA ALA A 8 -24.54 9.05 4.33
C ALA A 8 -23.18 8.49 3.88
N PHE A 9 -23.07 7.95 2.66
CA PHE A 9 -21.77 7.53 2.10
C PHE A 9 -20.81 8.70 1.90
N THR A 10 -21.30 9.88 1.51
CA THR A 10 -20.47 11.07 1.34
C THR A 10 -19.85 11.51 2.68
N GLU A 11 -20.69 11.62 3.71
CA GLU A 11 -20.26 11.95 5.09
C GLU A 11 -19.32 10.86 5.64
N PHE A 12 -19.71 9.58 5.57
CA PHE A 12 -18.89 8.46 6.02
C PHE A 12 -17.50 8.43 5.38
N ASN A 13 -17.45 8.57 4.04
CA ASN A 13 -16.20 8.55 3.32
C ASN A 13 -15.31 9.73 3.71
N LYS A 14 -15.88 10.92 3.92
CA LYS A 14 -15.14 12.11 4.33
C LYS A 14 -14.64 12.03 5.78
N GLU A 15 -15.50 11.60 6.70
CA GLU A 15 -15.27 11.72 8.14
C GLU A 15 -14.63 10.46 8.78
N SER A 16 -14.68 9.31 8.11
CA SER A 16 -14.18 8.05 8.70
C SER A 16 -13.21 7.30 7.79
N VAL A 17 -13.42 7.30 6.48
CA VAL A 17 -12.61 6.49 5.55
C VAL A 17 -11.39 7.25 5.03
N ASN A 18 -11.62 8.41 4.41
CA ASN A 18 -10.60 9.15 3.67
C ASN A 18 -9.68 9.91 4.60
N LEU A 19 -8.39 9.95 4.29
CA LEU A 19 -7.48 10.84 5.01
C LEU A 19 -7.99 12.28 4.97
N ASP A 20 -7.85 12.97 6.10
CA ASP A 20 -8.16 14.39 6.17
C ASP A 20 -7.28 15.18 5.16
N PRO A 21 -7.84 16.11 4.38
CA PRO A 21 -7.08 16.83 3.35
C PRO A 21 -5.89 17.63 3.90
N GLU A 22 -6.04 18.29 5.05
CA GLU A 22 -4.97 19.07 5.68
C GLU A 22 -3.88 18.16 6.24
N ARG A 23 -4.27 17.02 6.83
CA ARG A 23 -3.31 15.98 7.25
C ARG A 23 -2.56 15.41 6.06
N THR A 24 -3.26 15.16 4.95
CA THR A 24 -2.65 14.67 3.69
C THR A 24 -1.63 15.68 3.15
N LYS A 25 -1.95 16.98 3.16
CA LYS A 25 -1.04 18.05 2.74
C LYS A 25 0.20 18.12 3.64
N LYS A 26 0.02 17.99 4.96
CA LYS A 26 1.13 17.95 5.92
C LYS A 26 2.02 16.71 5.70
N ALA A 27 1.44 15.55 5.44
CA ALA A 27 2.15 14.31 5.12
C ALA A 27 2.94 14.40 3.80
N ILE A 28 2.37 15.02 2.77
CA ILE A 28 3.08 15.29 1.51
C ILE A 28 4.29 16.20 1.75
N THR A 29 4.09 17.28 2.50
CA THR A 29 5.15 18.26 2.80
C THR A 29 6.28 17.63 3.60
N SER A 30 5.97 16.87 4.64
CA SER A 30 6.98 16.20 5.47
C SER A 30 7.75 15.12 4.71
N ARG A 31 7.06 14.35 3.85
CA ARG A 31 7.70 13.39 2.94
C ARG A 31 8.67 14.07 1.99
N ASP A 32 8.24 15.14 1.32
CA ASP A 32 9.05 15.82 0.31
C ASP A 32 10.25 16.52 0.95
N TRP A 33 10.08 17.04 2.17
CA TRP A 33 11.19 17.52 3.00
C TRP A 33 12.17 16.39 3.36
N LEU A 34 11.67 15.23 3.81
CA LEU A 34 12.51 14.07 4.14
C LEU A 34 13.31 13.59 2.92
N ILE A 35 12.69 13.51 1.75
CA ILE A 35 13.38 13.17 0.49
C ILE A 35 14.55 14.14 0.24
N GLY A 36 14.35 15.45 0.49
CA GLY A 36 15.42 16.45 0.41
C GLY A 36 16.58 16.15 1.36
N GLN A 37 16.28 15.75 2.60
CA GLN A 37 17.30 15.40 3.58
C GLN A 37 18.05 14.10 3.23
N LEU A 38 17.33 13.06 2.80
CA LEU A 38 17.92 11.80 2.35
C LEU A 38 18.91 12.02 1.21
N LYS A 39 18.60 12.94 0.29
CA LYS A 39 19.51 13.32 -0.81
C LYS A 39 20.82 13.96 -0.35
N SER A 40 20.84 14.56 0.84
CA SER A 40 22.05 15.18 1.42
C SER A 40 22.90 14.22 2.26
N LEU A 41 22.43 12.99 2.53
CA LEU A 41 23.16 12.02 3.34
C LEU A 41 24.54 11.64 2.78
N PRO A 42 24.74 11.47 1.46
CA PRO A 42 26.06 11.20 0.90
C PRO A 42 27.12 12.26 1.27
N ASP A 43 26.71 13.52 1.48
CA ASP A 43 27.62 14.62 1.84
C ASP A 43 27.85 14.75 3.35
N LYS A 44 26.98 14.15 4.17
CA LYS A 44 26.98 14.29 5.64
C LYS A 44 27.51 13.07 6.38
N VAL A 45 27.50 11.90 5.74
CA VAL A 45 27.80 10.62 6.38
C VAL A 45 28.96 9.95 5.66
N ASP A 46 30.04 9.71 6.41
CA ASP A 46 31.19 8.99 5.90
C ASP A 46 30.79 7.61 5.36
N ASN A 47 31.28 7.30 4.17
CA ASN A 47 31.07 6.02 3.49
C ASN A 47 29.59 5.69 3.26
N PHE A 48 28.76 6.70 3.04
CA PHE A 48 27.38 6.50 2.64
C PHE A 48 27.30 6.26 1.13
N PRO A 49 26.66 5.17 0.65
CA PRO A 49 26.63 4.88 -0.78
C PRO A 49 25.94 5.99 -1.57
N ILE A 50 26.47 6.26 -2.77
CA ILE A 50 25.97 7.33 -3.64
C ILE A 50 24.56 6.99 -4.15
N LEU A 51 23.66 7.97 -4.12
CA LEU A 51 22.30 7.82 -4.62
C LEU A 51 22.23 7.83 -6.16
N TYR A 52 21.30 7.05 -6.70
CA TYR A 52 20.93 7.10 -8.11
C TYR A 52 19.88 8.19 -8.31
N GLU A 53 20.36 9.36 -8.75
CA GLU A 53 19.52 10.52 -9.05
C GLU A 53 18.36 10.16 -10.00
N GLY A 54 17.15 10.60 -9.65
CA GLY A 54 15.94 10.38 -10.44
C GLY A 54 15.28 9.01 -10.28
N MET A 55 15.92 8.04 -9.61
CA MET A 55 15.43 6.66 -9.54
C MET A 55 14.70 6.29 -8.25
N SER A 56 14.77 7.12 -7.20
CA SER A 56 13.98 6.94 -5.99
C SER A 56 12.47 7.10 -6.28
N VAL A 57 11.64 6.23 -5.70
CA VAL A 57 10.20 6.16 -6.00
C VAL A 57 9.36 6.29 -4.74
N LYS A 58 8.34 7.14 -4.78
CA LYS A 58 7.26 7.16 -3.77
C LYS A 58 6.35 5.97 -4.03
N PHE A 59 6.06 5.12 -3.05
CA PHE A 59 5.25 3.94 -3.29
C PHE A 59 4.25 3.64 -2.16
N GLY A 60 3.68 2.44 -2.17
CA GLY A 60 2.69 2.03 -1.21
C GLY A 60 1.32 2.66 -1.42
N SER A 61 0.41 2.38 -0.49
CA SER A 61 -0.99 2.80 -0.59
C SER A 61 -1.18 4.30 -0.47
N PHE A 62 -0.28 5.01 0.22
CA PHE A 62 -0.31 6.48 0.29
C PHE A 62 0.01 7.10 -1.08
N ALA A 63 1.07 6.63 -1.77
CA ALA A 63 1.39 7.11 -3.11
C ALA A 63 0.31 6.76 -4.14
N ARG A 64 -0.33 5.59 -4.01
CA ARG A 64 -1.48 5.18 -4.86
C ARG A 64 -2.81 5.85 -4.50
N LYS A 65 -2.86 6.68 -3.43
CA LYS A 65 -4.08 7.33 -2.92
C LYS A 65 -5.18 6.34 -2.48
N THR A 66 -4.79 5.14 -2.05
CA THR A 66 -5.67 4.08 -1.55
C THR A 66 -5.56 3.91 -0.03
N LYS A 67 -4.77 4.73 0.65
CA LYS A 67 -4.67 4.77 2.11
C LYS A 67 -5.98 5.27 2.73
N ILE A 68 -6.40 4.62 3.82
CA ILE A 68 -7.54 5.04 4.65
C ILE A 68 -7.03 5.55 6.00
N ARG A 69 -7.90 6.12 6.84
CA ARG A 69 -7.54 6.50 8.22
C ARG A 69 -7.24 5.25 9.09
N PRO A 70 -6.35 5.36 10.08
CA PRO A 70 -5.38 6.46 10.27
C PRO A 70 -4.25 6.40 9.23
N LEU A 71 -3.56 7.52 9.02
CA LEU A 71 -2.30 7.50 8.28
C LEU A 71 -1.20 6.97 9.21
N ASP A 72 -0.79 5.72 9.01
CA ASP A 72 0.23 5.02 9.82
C ASP A 72 1.61 5.03 9.15
N ASP A 73 1.71 4.72 7.86
CA ASP A 73 3.00 4.57 7.16
C ASP A 73 3.01 5.23 5.77
N ILE A 74 4.14 5.87 5.44
CA ILE A 74 4.48 6.46 4.15
C ILE A 74 5.74 5.78 3.58
N ASP A 75 5.56 5.05 2.49
CA ASP A 75 6.62 4.23 1.89
C ASP A 75 7.43 4.99 0.83
N LEU A 76 8.76 4.85 0.90
CA LEU A 76 9.74 5.46 0.00
C LEU A 76 10.81 4.45 -0.42
N ILE A 77 11.03 4.29 -1.72
CA ILE A 77 12.23 3.64 -2.25
C ILE A 77 13.33 4.68 -2.37
N LEU A 78 14.47 4.43 -1.72
CA LEU A 78 15.71 5.21 -1.83
C LEU A 78 16.71 4.44 -2.70
N THR A 79 16.93 4.89 -3.93
CA THR A 79 17.74 4.14 -4.90
C THR A 79 19.21 4.57 -4.88
N PHE A 80 20.10 3.59 -4.85
CA PHE A 80 21.54 3.76 -4.86
C PHE A 80 22.14 3.43 -6.22
N ARG A 81 23.27 4.06 -6.56
CA ARG A 81 24.05 3.68 -7.73
C ARG A 81 24.66 2.31 -7.49
N ALA A 82 24.53 1.40 -8.45
CA ALA A 82 25.11 0.06 -8.36
C ALA A 82 26.66 0.08 -8.43
N ALA A 83 27.28 1.16 -8.91
CA ALA A 83 28.74 1.33 -8.96
C ALA A 83 29.49 0.14 -9.63
N GLY A 84 28.92 -0.41 -10.71
CA GLY A 84 29.49 -1.57 -11.41
C GLY A 84 29.20 -2.92 -10.75
N SER A 85 28.38 -2.97 -9.70
CA SER A 85 27.91 -4.21 -9.09
C SER A 85 27.05 -5.00 -10.05
N THR A 86 27.17 -6.32 -10.01
CA THR A 86 26.37 -7.27 -10.77
C THR A 86 25.42 -8.02 -9.84
N TYR A 87 24.40 -8.67 -10.40
CA TYR A 87 23.50 -9.52 -9.63
C TYR A 87 23.37 -10.91 -10.25
N LEU A 88 23.21 -11.91 -9.38
CA LEU A 88 22.83 -13.27 -9.75
C LEU A 88 21.37 -13.49 -9.33
N THR A 89 20.58 -14.07 -10.22
CA THR A 89 19.19 -14.46 -9.95
C THR A 89 19.16 -15.93 -9.55
N HIS A 90 18.73 -16.23 -8.32
CA HIS A 90 18.53 -17.60 -7.85
C HIS A 90 17.11 -18.08 -8.13
N THR A 91 16.15 -17.21 -7.85
CA THR A 91 14.74 -17.42 -8.16
C THR A 91 14.16 -16.09 -8.60
N TYR A 92 13.74 -16.00 -9.85
CA TYR A 92 13.22 -14.76 -10.43
C TYR A 92 12.10 -14.18 -9.56
N GLY A 93 12.16 -12.88 -9.28
CA GLY A 93 11.24 -12.19 -8.39
C GLY A 93 11.57 -12.30 -6.90
N GLN A 94 12.11 -13.43 -6.46
CA GLN A 94 12.17 -13.79 -5.03
C GLN A 94 13.56 -13.68 -4.40
N SER A 95 14.62 -14.07 -5.12
CA SER A 95 15.94 -14.23 -4.51
C SER A 95 17.07 -13.86 -5.47
N TYR A 96 17.87 -12.90 -5.03
CA TYR A 96 18.99 -12.32 -5.75
C TYR A 96 20.16 -12.09 -4.79
N SER A 97 21.38 -12.26 -5.31
CA SER A 97 22.62 -11.85 -4.63
C SER A 97 23.37 -10.85 -5.49
N LEU A 98 23.88 -9.79 -4.89
CA LEU A 98 24.66 -8.76 -5.59
C LEU A 98 26.15 -8.93 -5.28
N THR A 99 26.99 -8.90 -6.30
CA THR A 99 28.45 -8.88 -6.16
C THR A 99 28.96 -7.48 -6.45
N VAL A 100 29.67 -6.90 -5.50
CA VAL A 100 30.21 -5.55 -5.60
C VAL A 100 31.64 -5.61 -6.14
N PRO A 101 32.12 -4.68 -6.98
CA PRO A 101 33.53 -4.62 -7.37
C PRO A 101 34.38 -3.91 -6.32
N GLU A 102 35.70 -4.14 -6.30
CA GLU A 102 36.62 -3.46 -5.36
C GLU A 102 36.63 -1.93 -5.52
N SER A 103 36.34 -1.42 -6.72
CA SER A 103 36.23 0.01 -7.00
C SER A 103 35.05 0.69 -6.31
N ALA A 104 34.01 -0.07 -5.91
CA ALA A 104 32.84 0.45 -5.21
C ALA A 104 33.06 0.44 -3.68
N THR A 105 34.01 1.26 -3.22
CA THR A 105 34.55 1.27 -1.85
C THR A 105 33.48 1.39 -0.75
N ASP A 106 32.46 2.23 -0.94
CA ASP A 106 31.40 2.43 0.04
C ASP A 106 30.45 1.24 0.14
N LEU A 107 30.06 0.66 -1.01
CA LEU A 107 29.25 -0.55 -1.04
C LEU A 107 30.03 -1.76 -0.51
N ARG A 108 31.35 -1.81 -0.73
CA ARG A 108 32.22 -2.88 -0.23
C ARG A 108 32.20 -3.01 1.28
N LYS A 109 32.09 -1.90 2.00
CA LYS A 109 31.99 -1.90 3.47
C LYS A 109 30.68 -2.52 3.98
N LEU A 110 29.69 -2.70 3.09
CA LEU A 110 28.39 -3.28 3.38
C LEU A 110 28.26 -4.74 2.87
N CYS A 111 29.34 -5.33 2.36
CA CYS A 111 29.37 -6.73 1.93
C CYS A 111 29.53 -7.71 3.10
N ASN A 112 29.18 -8.97 2.86
CA ASN A 112 29.67 -10.13 3.59
C ASN A 112 31.13 -10.43 3.21
N ASP A 113 31.76 -11.36 3.93
CA ASP A 113 33.16 -11.76 3.69
C ASP A 113 33.38 -12.38 2.30
N ASP A 114 32.32 -12.96 1.72
CA ASP A 114 32.30 -13.53 0.37
C ASP A 114 32.03 -12.50 -0.73
N ASN A 115 32.16 -11.21 -0.42
CA ASN A 115 31.97 -10.10 -1.37
C ASN A 115 30.52 -9.90 -1.86
N THR A 116 29.53 -10.59 -1.31
CA THR A 116 28.11 -10.35 -1.60
C THR A 116 27.57 -9.16 -0.79
N LEU A 117 26.77 -8.29 -1.41
CA LEU A 117 26.19 -7.13 -0.72
C LEU A 117 25.08 -7.57 0.24
N ASN A 118 25.28 -7.32 1.53
CA ASN A 118 24.33 -7.72 2.56
C ASN A 118 23.24 -6.65 2.73
N SER A 119 22.00 -6.99 2.38
CA SER A 119 20.90 -6.03 2.41
C SER A 119 20.57 -5.51 3.82
N ILE A 120 20.79 -6.32 4.87
CA ILE A 120 20.63 -5.88 6.26
C ILE A 120 21.67 -4.81 6.60
N LYS A 121 22.93 -4.96 6.17
CA LYS A 121 23.97 -3.94 6.37
C LYS A 121 23.61 -2.64 5.65
N VAL A 122 23.04 -2.71 4.44
CA VAL A 122 22.55 -1.52 3.71
C VAL A 122 21.42 -0.83 4.48
N VAL A 123 20.41 -1.56 4.93
CA VAL A 123 19.31 -1.00 5.72
C VAL A 123 19.83 -0.36 7.01
N ASN A 124 20.71 -1.04 7.74
CA ASN A 124 21.31 -0.51 8.97
C ASN A 124 22.13 0.76 8.71
N LYS A 125 22.83 0.86 7.56
CA LYS A 125 23.54 2.07 7.16
C LYS A 125 22.57 3.23 6.92
N VAL A 126 21.41 2.98 6.29
CA VAL A 126 20.36 4.00 6.17
C VAL A 126 19.87 4.42 7.55
N VAL A 127 19.48 3.47 8.41
CA VAL A 127 18.99 3.74 9.78
C VAL A 127 19.95 4.62 10.56
N SER A 128 21.23 4.25 10.68
CA SER A 128 22.21 5.02 11.45
C SER A 128 22.55 6.39 10.85
N SER A 129 22.24 6.58 9.56
CA SER A 129 22.42 7.87 8.88
C SER A 129 21.27 8.84 9.14
N LEU A 130 20.10 8.35 9.56
CA LEU A 130 18.94 9.20 9.85
C LEU A 130 19.20 10.12 11.06
N ASP A 131 20.11 9.75 11.96
CA ASP A 131 20.54 10.59 13.08
C ASP A 131 21.22 11.90 12.64
N GLN A 132 21.73 11.95 11.41
CA GLN A 132 22.33 13.17 10.82
C GLN A 132 21.30 14.13 10.22
N ILE A 133 20.01 13.76 10.23
CA ILE A 133 18.94 14.63 9.77
C ILE A 133 18.51 15.55 10.92
N GLU A 134 18.75 16.86 10.75
CA GLU A 134 18.40 17.88 11.75
C GLU A 134 16.90 17.80 12.10
N HIS A 135 16.57 17.91 13.40
CA HIS A 135 15.25 17.66 14.01
C HIS A 135 14.82 16.19 14.26
N TYR A 136 15.63 15.18 13.90
CA TYR A 136 15.28 13.75 14.07
C TYR A 136 15.95 13.07 15.27
N LYS A 137 16.67 13.82 16.12
CA LYS A 137 17.42 13.30 17.29
C LYS A 137 16.57 12.60 18.37
N SER A 138 15.24 12.65 18.28
CA SER A 138 14.30 11.95 19.19
C SER A 138 13.37 10.98 18.46
N ALA A 139 13.69 10.61 17.23
CA ALA A 139 12.92 9.62 16.47
C ALA A 139 13.25 8.21 16.94
N ALA A 140 12.25 7.33 17.05
CA ALA A 140 12.52 5.90 17.15
C ALA A 140 12.86 5.40 15.74
N THR A 141 14.10 4.93 15.55
CA THR A 141 14.55 4.35 14.30
C THR A 141 14.83 2.87 14.50
N HIS A 142 14.13 2.01 13.76
CA HIS A 142 14.33 0.57 13.82
C HIS A 142 14.19 -0.06 12.43
N ARG A 143 14.87 -1.18 12.22
CA ARG A 143 14.68 -2.02 11.03
C ARG A 143 13.35 -2.77 11.13
N ARG A 144 12.52 -2.73 10.10
CA ARG A 144 11.40 -3.66 9.91
C ARG A 144 11.59 -4.42 8.61
N GLN A 145 12.18 -5.62 8.73
CA GLN A 145 12.50 -6.50 7.60
C GLN A 145 13.25 -5.74 6.48
N GLU A 146 12.50 -5.26 5.49
CA GLU A 146 12.97 -4.69 4.22
C GLU A 146 13.27 -3.18 4.31
N ALA A 147 12.76 -2.51 5.36
CA ALA A 147 12.78 -1.06 5.48
C ALA A 147 13.55 -0.58 6.71
N ALA A 148 14.09 0.64 6.59
CA ALA A 148 14.42 1.51 7.71
C ALA A 148 13.16 2.32 8.07
N THR A 149 12.58 2.06 9.25
CA THR A 149 11.42 2.80 9.74
C THR A 149 11.88 4.02 10.54
N LEU A 150 11.36 5.19 10.17
CA LEU A 150 11.60 6.46 10.83
C LEU A 150 10.31 6.96 11.48
N GLN A 151 10.22 6.83 12.81
CA GLN A 151 9.08 7.31 13.58
C GLN A 151 9.41 8.64 14.25
N LEU A 152 8.79 9.71 13.76
CA LEU A 152 8.90 11.04 14.33
C LEU A 152 7.87 11.28 15.43
N ILE A 153 8.27 11.92 16.53
CA ILE A 153 7.31 12.36 17.57
C ILE A 153 6.34 13.44 17.03
N SER A 154 6.79 14.26 16.07
CA SER A 154 6.05 15.40 15.53
C SER A 154 4.92 15.03 14.56
N TYR A 155 4.86 13.78 14.11
CA TYR A 155 3.83 13.28 13.20
C TYR A 155 3.26 11.97 13.73
N GLU A 156 2.04 11.67 13.33
CA GLU A 156 1.38 10.41 13.69
C GLU A 156 1.80 9.23 12.81
N TRP A 157 2.47 9.50 11.68
CA TRP A 157 2.87 8.51 10.69
C TRP A 157 4.38 8.26 10.72
N ASN A 158 4.75 7.07 10.27
CA ASN A 158 6.13 6.65 10.07
C ASN A 158 6.51 6.80 8.60
N PHE A 159 7.81 6.89 8.35
CA PHE A 159 8.36 6.70 7.01
C PHE A 159 9.06 5.35 6.94
N ASP A 160 8.69 4.54 5.96
CA ASP A 160 9.40 3.31 5.64
C ASP A 160 10.29 3.56 4.42
N ILE A 161 11.59 3.66 4.68
CA ILE A 161 12.62 3.93 3.67
C ILE A 161 13.25 2.61 3.26
N VAL A 162 12.96 2.17 2.05
CA VAL A 162 13.46 0.92 1.47
C VAL A 162 14.64 1.23 0.56
N PRO A 163 15.88 0.83 0.93
CA PRO A 163 17.02 0.98 0.03
C PRO A 163 16.82 0.10 -1.20
N ALA A 164 17.25 0.56 -2.37
CA ALA A 164 17.11 -0.21 -3.59
C ALA A 164 18.24 0.01 -4.58
N PHE A 165 18.38 -0.94 -5.51
CA PHE A 165 19.15 -0.77 -6.74
C PHE A 165 18.23 -0.92 -7.94
N TYR A 166 18.43 -0.10 -8.96
CA TYR A 166 17.71 -0.24 -10.23
C TYR A 166 18.51 -1.10 -11.20
N THR A 167 17.88 -2.13 -11.76
CA THR A 167 18.52 -3.06 -12.69
C THR A 167 18.57 -2.49 -14.11
N ASP A 168 19.52 -2.98 -14.90
CA ASP A 168 19.59 -2.77 -16.35
C ASP A 168 18.40 -3.40 -17.11
N THR A 169 17.74 -4.37 -16.48
CA THR A 169 16.50 -5.02 -16.95
C THR A 169 15.22 -4.27 -16.56
N GLY A 170 15.35 -3.18 -15.80
CA GLY A 170 14.30 -2.19 -15.66
C GLY A 170 13.42 -2.30 -14.42
N TYR A 171 13.78 -3.07 -13.39
CA TYR A 171 13.07 -3.18 -12.11
C TYR A 171 13.96 -2.86 -10.90
N TYR A 172 13.42 -2.88 -9.69
CA TYR A 172 14.17 -2.61 -8.46
C TYR A 172 14.51 -3.90 -7.72
N LEU A 173 15.72 -3.97 -7.17
CA LEU A 173 16.10 -4.93 -6.15
C LEU A 173 16.03 -4.24 -4.79
N ILE A 174 15.22 -4.79 -3.89
CA ILE A 174 15.05 -4.33 -2.50
C ILE A 174 15.47 -5.43 -1.52
N PRO A 175 15.80 -5.10 -0.26
CA PRO A 175 16.08 -6.09 0.77
C PRO A 175 14.96 -7.12 0.91
N ASP A 176 15.32 -8.37 1.21
CA ASP A 176 14.39 -9.46 1.51
C ASP A 176 14.11 -9.63 3.02
N GLY A 177 14.80 -8.87 3.88
CA GLY A 177 14.75 -8.98 5.33
C GLY A 177 15.67 -10.06 5.95
N SER A 178 16.32 -10.88 5.12
CA SER A 178 17.20 -12.01 5.48
C SER A 178 18.65 -11.84 5.01
N GLY A 179 19.01 -10.66 4.47
CA GLY A 179 20.36 -10.32 4.03
C GLY A 179 20.57 -10.44 2.52
N GLY A 180 19.60 -11.00 1.80
CA GLY A 180 19.54 -11.06 0.35
C GLY A 180 18.65 -9.96 -0.26
N TRP A 181 18.33 -10.12 -1.52
CA TRP A 181 17.57 -9.14 -2.30
C TRP A 181 16.42 -9.82 -3.04
N LYS A 182 15.33 -9.09 -3.27
CA LYS A 182 14.17 -9.52 -4.05
C LYS A 182 13.72 -8.42 -5.01
N ALA A 183 13.00 -8.79 -6.06
CA ALA A 183 12.57 -7.85 -7.08
C ALA A 183 11.25 -7.18 -6.73
N THR A 184 11.10 -5.92 -7.15
CA THR A 184 9.84 -5.19 -7.12
C THR A 184 9.82 -4.11 -8.19
N ASP A 185 8.62 -3.67 -8.56
CA ASP A 185 8.42 -2.51 -9.41
C ASP A 185 7.10 -1.81 -9.07
N PRO A 186 7.10 -0.93 -8.05
CA PRO A 186 5.88 -0.26 -7.63
C PRO A 186 5.29 0.68 -8.70
N ARG A 187 6.04 0.99 -9.77
CA ARG A 187 5.54 1.83 -10.87
C ARG A 187 4.46 1.10 -11.67
N ILE A 188 4.58 -0.23 -11.82
CA ILE A 188 3.56 -1.05 -12.48
C ILE A 188 2.24 -0.99 -11.70
N ASP A 189 2.29 -1.15 -10.37
CA ASP A 189 1.11 -1.08 -9.51
C ASP A 189 0.46 0.31 -9.53
N GLN A 190 1.27 1.37 -9.54
CA GLN A 190 0.78 2.76 -9.64
C GLN A 190 0.10 3.05 -10.97
N ASN A 191 0.72 2.62 -12.08
CA ASN A 191 0.16 2.79 -13.41
C ASN A 191 -1.15 2.02 -13.54
N ARG A 192 -1.19 0.79 -13.05
CA ARG A 192 -2.39 -0.05 -13.07
C ARG A 192 -3.57 0.61 -12.34
N VAL A 193 -3.35 1.09 -11.10
CA VAL A 193 -4.39 1.81 -10.36
C VAL A 193 -4.83 3.08 -11.10
N THR A 194 -3.89 3.85 -11.65
CA THR A 194 -4.18 5.08 -12.39
C THR A 194 -5.03 4.81 -13.63
N THR A 195 -4.65 3.83 -14.45
CA THR A 195 -5.36 3.45 -15.67
C THR A 195 -6.77 2.98 -15.37
N ILE A 196 -6.96 2.06 -14.41
CA ILE A 196 -8.28 1.55 -14.07
C ILE A 196 -9.14 2.64 -13.43
N ASN A 197 -8.55 3.54 -12.65
CA ASN A 197 -9.27 4.69 -12.10
C ASN A 197 -9.72 5.68 -13.18
N GLN A 198 -8.87 5.97 -14.17
CA GLN A 198 -9.21 6.83 -15.31
C GLN A 198 -10.28 6.21 -16.21
N LYS A 199 -10.22 4.88 -16.43
CA LYS A 199 -11.24 4.12 -17.16
C LYS A 199 -12.65 4.32 -16.57
N HIS A 200 -12.73 4.52 -15.26
CA HIS A 200 -13.98 4.61 -14.49
C HIS A 200 -14.17 5.98 -13.82
N ASP A 201 -13.81 7.05 -14.53
CA ASP A 201 -14.08 8.45 -14.14
C ASP A 201 -13.61 8.85 -12.73
N GLY A 202 -12.53 8.24 -12.25
CA GLY A 202 -11.95 8.56 -10.94
C GLY A 202 -12.60 7.88 -9.73
N LYS A 203 -13.58 7.00 -9.94
CA LYS A 203 -14.39 6.39 -8.87
C LYS A 203 -13.67 5.27 -8.11
N ILE A 204 -12.71 4.61 -8.73
CA ILE A 204 -12.04 3.40 -8.20
C ILE A 204 -11.28 3.67 -6.92
N LEU A 205 -10.61 4.82 -6.81
CA LEU A 205 -9.87 5.16 -5.59
C LEU A 205 -10.79 5.24 -4.36
N GLN A 206 -12.01 5.76 -4.51
CA GLN A 206 -12.97 5.82 -3.40
C GLN A 206 -13.50 4.42 -3.06
N LEU A 207 -13.84 3.61 -4.08
CA LEU A 207 -14.30 2.24 -3.89
C LEU A 207 -13.27 1.38 -3.14
N ILE A 208 -11.99 1.44 -3.52
CA ILE A 208 -10.90 0.75 -2.82
C ILE A 208 -10.87 1.15 -1.34
N ARG A 209 -10.94 2.45 -1.05
CA ARG A 209 -10.87 2.97 0.33
C ARG A 209 -12.07 2.52 1.17
N THR A 210 -13.28 2.61 0.64
CA THR A 210 -14.50 2.16 1.34
C THR A 210 -14.48 0.64 1.59
N ILE A 211 -14.01 -0.16 0.62
CA ILE A 211 -13.87 -1.61 0.76
C ILE A 211 -12.77 -1.99 1.77
N LYS A 212 -11.66 -1.25 1.80
CA LYS A 212 -10.62 -1.41 2.83
C LYS A 212 -11.15 -1.17 4.23
N TYR A 213 -11.95 -0.13 4.40
CA TYR A 213 -12.59 0.13 5.69
C TYR A 213 -13.45 -1.08 6.09
N TRP A 214 -14.30 -1.58 5.18
CA TRP A 214 -15.12 -2.77 5.45
C TRP A 214 -14.25 -3.97 5.84
N ASN A 215 -13.15 -4.24 5.13
CA ASN A 215 -12.25 -5.36 5.43
C ASN A 215 -11.64 -5.28 6.84
N ASN A 216 -11.36 -4.07 7.34
CA ASN A 216 -10.87 -3.86 8.70
C ASN A 216 -11.97 -3.99 9.75
N TYR A 217 -13.23 -3.72 9.39
CA TYR A 217 -14.37 -3.69 10.31
C TYR A 217 -15.14 -5.02 10.40
N ALA A 218 -15.22 -5.79 9.30
CA ALA A 218 -16.21 -6.85 9.07
C ALA A 218 -16.15 -8.07 10.01
N GLN A 219 -15.27 -8.09 11.02
CA GLN A 219 -15.09 -9.21 11.96
C GLN A 219 -14.93 -10.55 11.24
N MET A 220 -13.95 -10.59 10.34
CA MET A 220 -13.50 -11.77 9.59
C MET A 220 -11.97 -11.72 9.51
N PRO A 221 -11.29 -12.80 9.08
CA PRO A 221 -9.87 -12.71 8.73
C PRO A 221 -9.63 -11.55 7.77
N THR A 222 -8.71 -10.65 8.14
CA THR A 222 -8.43 -9.45 7.38
C THR A 222 -7.65 -9.81 6.12
N ILE A 223 -8.22 -9.53 4.94
CA ILE A 223 -7.50 -9.70 3.68
C ILE A 223 -6.31 -8.72 3.67
N PRO A 224 -5.07 -9.17 3.37
CA PRO A 224 -3.94 -8.26 3.22
C PRO A 224 -4.25 -7.12 2.26
N SER A 225 -3.92 -5.88 2.64
CA SER A 225 -4.34 -4.68 1.91
C SER A 225 -3.97 -4.71 0.42
N TYR A 226 -2.79 -5.22 0.06
CA TYR A 226 -2.35 -5.30 -1.33
C TYR A 226 -3.13 -6.38 -2.12
N LEU A 227 -3.45 -7.51 -1.49
CA LEU A 227 -4.30 -8.54 -2.09
C LEU A 227 -5.73 -8.03 -2.32
N LEU A 228 -6.31 -7.35 -1.33
CA LEU A 228 -7.64 -6.75 -1.44
C LEU A 228 -7.71 -5.72 -2.57
N GLU A 229 -6.71 -4.83 -2.68
CA GLU A 229 -6.61 -3.88 -3.80
C GLU A 229 -6.61 -4.61 -5.14
N ASN A 230 -5.88 -5.73 -5.27
CA ASN A 230 -5.86 -6.51 -6.51
C ASN A 230 -7.19 -7.17 -6.83
N PHE A 231 -7.93 -7.70 -5.84
CA PHE A 231 -9.29 -8.19 -6.06
C PHE A 231 -10.23 -7.08 -6.58
N VAL A 232 -10.18 -5.91 -5.95
CA VAL A 232 -11.00 -4.75 -6.36
C VAL A 232 -10.64 -4.31 -7.79
N LEU A 233 -9.35 -4.18 -8.10
CA LEU A 233 -8.88 -3.78 -9.43
C LEU A 233 -9.23 -4.83 -10.49
N ASN A 234 -9.05 -6.13 -10.21
CA ASN A 234 -9.43 -7.21 -11.14
C ASN A 234 -10.92 -7.14 -11.47
N TYR A 235 -11.76 -6.98 -10.44
CA TYR A 235 -13.20 -6.90 -10.61
C TYR A 235 -13.61 -5.70 -11.47
N PHE A 236 -13.17 -4.49 -11.11
CA PHE A 236 -13.60 -3.29 -11.81
C PHE A 236 -12.94 -3.13 -13.19
N ASP A 237 -11.72 -3.62 -13.38
CA ASP A 237 -11.12 -3.64 -14.72
C ASP A 237 -11.86 -4.58 -15.67
N SER A 238 -12.45 -5.68 -15.17
CA SER A 238 -13.30 -6.56 -15.98
C SER A 238 -14.62 -5.91 -16.45
N LYS A 239 -14.96 -4.71 -15.96
CA LYS A 239 -16.18 -3.98 -16.33
C LYS A 239 -15.88 -2.93 -17.39
N ASP A 240 -16.77 -2.81 -18.36
CA ASP A 240 -16.74 -1.72 -19.33
C ASP A 240 -17.19 -0.40 -18.70
N LYS A 241 -18.21 -0.48 -17.84
CA LYS A 241 -18.76 0.64 -17.08
C LYS A 241 -19.14 0.19 -15.69
N ILE A 242 -19.10 1.13 -14.75
CA ILE A 242 -19.57 0.97 -13.39
C ILE A 242 -20.66 1.99 -13.11
N ASP A 243 -21.42 1.78 -12.03
CA ASP A 243 -22.50 2.69 -11.66
C ASP A 243 -21.94 3.99 -11.05
N ASP A 244 -22.73 5.07 -11.06
CA ASP A 244 -22.36 6.32 -10.39
C ASP A 244 -22.52 6.23 -8.87
N TYR A 245 -23.38 5.32 -8.39
CA TYR A 245 -23.64 5.12 -6.98
C TYR A 245 -22.65 4.12 -6.36
N ILE A 246 -21.97 4.57 -5.30
CA ILE A 246 -20.92 3.78 -4.63
C ILE A 246 -21.47 2.50 -4.01
N ASP A 247 -22.67 2.59 -3.45
CA ASP A 247 -23.36 1.53 -2.72
C ASP A 247 -23.74 0.35 -3.63
N TYR A 248 -24.16 0.64 -4.88
CA TYR A 248 -24.39 -0.36 -5.91
C TYR A 248 -23.10 -1.11 -6.26
N ASN A 249 -22.02 -0.36 -6.49
CA ASN A 249 -20.73 -0.92 -6.89
C ASN A 249 -20.12 -1.81 -5.80
N ILE A 250 -20.11 -1.38 -4.54
CA ILE A 250 -19.57 -2.18 -3.43
C ILE A 250 -20.42 -3.42 -3.13
N LYS A 251 -21.75 -3.31 -3.26
CA LYS A 251 -22.67 -4.46 -3.15
C LYS A 251 -22.27 -5.55 -4.13
N HIS A 252 -22.14 -5.20 -5.41
CA HIS A 252 -21.81 -6.17 -6.45
C HIS A 252 -20.36 -6.65 -6.39
N PHE A 253 -19.45 -5.86 -5.83
CA PHE A 253 -18.12 -6.34 -5.49
C PHE A 253 -18.17 -7.45 -4.43
N TRP A 254 -18.95 -7.32 -3.35
CA TRP A 254 -19.07 -8.39 -2.35
C TRP A 254 -19.70 -9.66 -2.92
N TYR A 255 -20.69 -9.52 -3.82
CA TYR A 255 -21.24 -10.65 -4.55
C TYR A 255 -20.17 -11.40 -5.35
N HIS A 256 -19.25 -10.67 -5.98
CA HIS A 256 -18.11 -11.27 -6.68
C HIS A 256 -17.07 -11.86 -5.72
N LEU A 257 -16.74 -11.14 -4.64
CA LEU A 257 -15.69 -11.54 -3.70
C LEU A 257 -15.96 -12.90 -3.06
N LYS A 258 -17.24 -13.23 -2.80
CA LYS A 258 -17.61 -14.51 -2.15
C LYS A 258 -17.10 -15.73 -2.92
N THR A 259 -16.98 -15.65 -4.24
CA THR A 259 -16.40 -16.74 -5.05
C THR A 259 -14.97 -16.44 -5.46
N ALA A 260 -14.64 -15.17 -5.74
CA ALA A 260 -13.31 -14.79 -6.20
C ALA A 260 -12.20 -15.06 -5.16
N ILE A 261 -12.52 -15.02 -3.87
CA ILE A 261 -11.53 -15.22 -2.79
C ILE A 261 -10.82 -16.58 -2.84
N TYR A 262 -11.43 -17.59 -3.48
CA TYR A 262 -10.83 -18.91 -3.65
C TYR A 262 -9.80 -18.97 -4.79
N ASN A 263 -9.85 -18.01 -5.71
CA ASN A 263 -9.00 -17.99 -6.90
C ASN A 263 -7.61 -17.43 -6.58
N SER A 264 -6.63 -17.89 -7.36
CA SER A 264 -5.33 -17.25 -7.41
C SER A 264 -5.43 -15.82 -7.94
N VAL A 265 -4.57 -14.94 -7.43
CA VAL A 265 -4.47 -13.54 -7.85
C VAL A 265 -3.05 -13.28 -8.33
N SER A 266 -2.85 -13.19 -9.64
CA SER A 266 -1.53 -12.94 -10.20
C SER A 266 -0.95 -11.59 -9.76
N ASP A 267 0.35 -11.55 -9.49
CA ASP A 267 1.05 -10.29 -9.24
C ASP A 267 1.18 -9.49 -10.54
N PRO A 268 0.62 -8.26 -10.62
CA PRO A 268 0.72 -7.43 -11.82
C PRO A 268 2.16 -7.15 -12.27
N LYS A 269 3.12 -7.22 -11.34
CA LYS A 269 4.54 -7.02 -11.63
C LYS A 269 5.21 -8.24 -12.26
N GLY A 270 4.58 -9.42 -12.16
CA GLY A 270 5.12 -10.67 -12.69
C GLY A 270 6.23 -11.30 -11.86
N PHE A 271 6.43 -10.88 -10.59
CA PHE A 271 7.45 -11.46 -9.71
C PHE A 271 6.92 -12.61 -8.83
N GLN A 272 5.61 -12.68 -8.64
CA GLN A 272 4.92 -13.74 -7.88
C GLN A 272 3.79 -14.34 -8.72
N THR A 273 3.63 -15.67 -8.67
CA THR A 273 2.56 -16.35 -9.39
C THR A 273 1.19 -16.08 -8.77
N ASP A 274 1.10 -16.10 -7.44
CA ASP A 274 -0.15 -15.95 -6.70
C ASP A 274 0.07 -15.10 -5.45
N LEU A 275 -0.63 -13.98 -5.34
CA LEU A 275 -0.68 -13.10 -4.17
C LEU A 275 -1.61 -13.63 -3.07
N ASN A 276 -2.46 -14.61 -3.38
CA ASN A 276 -3.51 -15.09 -2.48
C ASN A 276 -3.03 -16.25 -1.58
N TYR A 277 -2.17 -15.89 -0.63
CA TYR A 277 -1.61 -16.81 0.37
C TYR A 277 -2.54 -17.11 1.56
N LEU A 278 -3.82 -16.69 1.51
CA LEU A 278 -4.80 -17.02 2.54
C LEU A 278 -5.04 -18.54 2.60
N THR A 279 -5.15 -19.06 3.82
CA THR A 279 -5.54 -20.44 4.05
C THR A 279 -6.97 -20.70 3.59
N TYR A 280 -7.31 -21.97 3.36
CA TYR A 280 -8.66 -22.33 2.94
C TYR A 280 -9.72 -21.91 3.98
N ASP A 281 -9.46 -22.08 5.28
CA ASP A 281 -10.36 -21.65 6.37
C ASP A 281 -10.58 -20.13 6.37
N GLU A 282 -9.52 -19.35 6.16
CA GLU A 282 -9.66 -17.90 6.02
C GLU A 282 -10.51 -17.52 4.81
N LYS A 283 -10.28 -18.18 3.66
CA LYS A 283 -11.06 -17.98 2.43
C LYS A 283 -12.54 -18.28 2.65
N VAL A 284 -12.88 -19.35 3.37
CA VAL A 284 -14.26 -19.70 3.73
C VAL A 284 -14.91 -18.59 4.58
N LYS A 285 -14.27 -18.16 5.67
CA LYS A 285 -14.81 -17.11 6.54
C LYS A 285 -15.01 -15.78 5.80
N ILE A 286 -14.07 -15.42 4.93
CA ILE A 286 -14.17 -14.23 4.08
C ILE A 286 -15.31 -14.36 3.08
N SER A 287 -15.45 -15.53 2.44
CA SER A 287 -16.55 -15.83 1.51
C SER A 287 -17.92 -15.67 2.17
N GLU A 288 -18.11 -16.30 3.33
CA GLU A 288 -19.36 -16.23 4.10
C GLU A 288 -19.66 -14.79 4.53
N LYS A 289 -18.64 -14.04 4.98
CA LYS A 289 -18.81 -12.63 5.34
C LYS A 289 -19.17 -11.76 4.15
N ALA A 290 -18.54 -11.97 2.99
CA ALA A 290 -18.87 -11.25 1.76
C ALA A 290 -20.32 -11.54 1.32
N GLU A 291 -20.76 -12.80 1.40
CA GLU A 291 -22.14 -13.17 1.10
C GLU A 291 -23.16 -12.55 2.06
N SER A 292 -22.90 -12.63 3.37
CA SER A 292 -23.75 -11.99 4.38
C SER A 292 -23.82 -10.48 4.19
N THR A 293 -22.69 -9.83 3.88
CA THR A 293 -22.62 -8.39 3.61
C THR A 293 -23.39 -8.03 2.33
N TYR A 294 -23.26 -8.82 1.27
CA TYR A 294 -24.04 -8.65 0.03
C TYR A 294 -25.54 -8.72 0.29
N ASN A 295 -26.01 -9.73 1.02
CA ASN A 295 -27.43 -9.88 1.35
C ASN A 295 -27.94 -8.68 2.16
N LYS A 296 -27.13 -8.19 3.11
CA LYS A 296 -27.43 -6.97 3.88
C LYS A 296 -27.53 -5.73 3.01
N ALA A 297 -26.64 -5.59 2.03
CA ALA A 297 -26.66 -4.50 1.07
C ALA A 297 -27.87 -4.59 0.13
N CYS A 298 -28.32 -5.79 -0.24
CA CYS A 298 -29.59 -5.99 -0.96
C CYS A 298 -30.79 -5.51 -0.15
N GLU A 299 -30.86 -5.83 1.16
CA GLU A 299 -31.90 -5.30 2.06
C GLU A 299 -31.88 -3.76 2.13
N ALA A 300 -30.68 -3.15 2.13
CA ALA A 300 -30.54 -1.70 2.11
C ALA A 300 -31.05 -1.09 0.79
N TYR A 301 -30.71 -1.71 -0.33
CA TYR A 301 -31.08 -1.29 -1.67
C TYR A 301 -32.60 -1.42 -1.91
N GLU A 302 -33.22 -2.49 -1.41
CA GLU A 302 -34.67 -2.68 -1.45
C GLU A 302 -35.41 -1.63 -0.60
N ALA A 303 -34.90 -1.37 0.62
CA ALA A 303 -35.45 -0.32 1.47
C ALA A 303 -35.38 1.05 0.79
N GLU A 304 -34.28 1.37 0.10
CA GLU A 304 -34.12 2.63 -0.59
C GLU A 304 -35.00 2.74 -1.86
N LEU A 305 -34.90 1.77 -2.76
CA LEU A 305 -35.47 1.90 -4.10
C LEU A 305 -36.92 1.41 -4.21
N THR A 306 -37.30 0.37 -3.46
CA THR A 306 -38.64 -0.21 -3.53
C THR A 306 -39.53 0.40 -2.45
N GLU A 307 -39.08 0.38 -1.19
CA GLU A 307 -39.88 0.88 -0.06
C GLU A 307 -39.83 2.41 0.08
N LYS A 308 -38.90 3.08 -0.61
CA LYS A 308 -38.65 4.53 -0.52
C LYS A 308 -38.36 4.99 0.92
N ASN A 309 -37.71 4.13 1.71
CA ASN A 309 -37.43 4.33 3.12
C ASN A 309 -35.91 4.54 3.36
N GLN A 310 -35.50 5.80 3.36
CA GLN A 310 -34.10 6.21 3.54
C GLN A 310 -33.57 5.87 4.94
N GLU A 311 -34.37 6.04 5.99
CA GLU A 311 -33.99 5.69 7.35
C GLU A 311 -33.64 4.20 7.47
N LYS A 312 -34.54 3.33 6.97
CA LYS A 312 -34.32 1.89 6.97
C LYS A 312 -33.09 1.52 6.16
N ALA A 313 -32.89 2.11 4.98
CA ALA A 313 -31.72 1.85 4.14
C ALA A 313 -30.41 2.24 4.84
N ILE A 314 -30.33 3.46 5.40
CA ILE A 314 -29.17 3.95 6.16
C ILE A 314 -28.89 3.05 7.37
N ASN A 315 -29.92 2.64 8.11
CA ASN A 315 -29.76 1.71 9.23
C ASN A 315 -29.23 0.33 8.80
N LYS A 316 -29.50 -0.13 7.58
CA LYS A 316 -28.91 -1.37 7.05
C LYS A 316 -27.44 -1.18 6.69
N TRP A 317 -27.07 -0.05 6.08
CA TRP A 317 -25.67 0.30 5.81
C TRP A 317 -24.84 0.49 7.09
N ARG A 318 -25.43 1.09 8.13
CA ARG A 318 -24.80 1.20 9.45
C ARG A 318 -24.51 -0.16 10.09
N LYS A 319 -25.33 -1.19 9.83
CA LYS A 319 -25.02 -2.57 10.27
C LYS A 319 -23.82 -3.19 9.54
N ILE A 320 -23.45 -2.67 8.36
CA ILE A 320 -22.29 -3.13 7.58
C ILE A 320 -21.01 -2.40 8.00
N PHE A 321 -21.09 -1.08 8.19
CA PHE A 321 -19.93 -0.21 8.41
C PHE A 321 -19.72 0.24 9.87
N GLY A 322 -20.66 -0.09 10.75
CA GLY A 322 -20.64 0.27 12.16
C GLY A 322 -21.04 1.71 12.44
N ASP A 323 -20.79 2.13 13.68
CA ASP A 323 -21.27 3.41 14.22
C ASP A 323 -20.65 4.65 13.58
N ASN A 324 -19.55 4.47 12.85
CA ASN A 324 -18.94 5.53 12.05
C ASN A 324 -19.75 5.86 10.80
N PHE A 325 -20.63 4.96 10.33
CA PHE A 325 -21.55 5.27 9.24
C PHE A 325 -22.72 6.11 9.79
N PRO A 326 -23.06 7.26 9.19
CA PRO A 326 -24.03 8.21 9.75
C PRO A 326 -25.38 7.59 10.10
N GLU A 327 -26.00 8.11 11.17
CA GLU A 327 -27.41 7.87 11.48
C GLU A 327 -28.31 8.71 10.55
N PHE A 328 -29.56 8.29 10.41
CA PHE A 328 -30.58 9.08 9.73
C PHE A 328 -30.93 10.33 10.56
N GLU A 329 -31.20 11.45 9.89
CA GLU A 329 -31.59 12.73 10.52
C GLU A 329 -33.05 12.77 10.98
#